data_AF-A0A0D2KQK2-F1
#
_entry.id   AF-A0A0D2KQK2-F1
#
_cell.length_a   1.000
_cell.length_b   1.000
_cell.length_c   1.000
_cell.angle_alpha   90.00
_cell.angle_beta   90.00
_cell.angle_gamma   90.00
#
_symmetry.space_group_name_H-M   'P 1'
#
loop_
_entity.id
_entity.type
_entity.pdbx_description
1 polymer ?
#
loop_
_entity_poly.entity_id
_entity_poly.type
_entity_poly.pdbx_seq_one_letter_code
_entity_poly.pdbx_strand_id
1 'polypeptide(L)' 'MGGVASPAGGAAVELLRQLCGPADPEIARALRPGSLRARHGAGRVRNAVHCTDLAEDGELEARFLFASDCVA' A
#
# COMPACT_ATOMS: atom_id res chain seq x y z
N MET A 1 -18.15 22.43 5.59
CA MET A 1 -17.13 21.52 6.14
C MET A 1 -16.93 20.37 5.16
N GLY A 2 -16.29 20.63 4.01
CA GLY A 2 -15.96 19.62 3.02
C GLY A 2 -14.61 19.99 2.45
N GLY A 3 -13.55 19.61 3.16
CA GLY A 3 -12.18 19.86 2.73
C GLY A 3 -11.93 19.10 1.44
N VAL A 4 -11.41 19.82 0.45
CA VAL A 4 -10.98 19.27 -0.83
C VAL A 4 -9.88 18.24 -0.58
N ALA A 5 -10.18 16.96 -0.80
CA ALA A 5 -9.17 15.92 -0.83
C ALA A 5 -8.19 16.28 -1.96
N SER A 6 -6.90 16.37 -1.62
CA SER A 6 -5.86 16.55 -2.62
C SER A 6 -5.95 15.36 -3.61
N PRO A 7 -6.22 15.58 -4.90
CA PRO A 7 -6.73 14.53 -5.80
C PRO A 7 -5.71 13.44 -6.17
N ALA A 8 -4.46 13.55 -5.72
CA ALA A 8 -3.38 12.66 -6.13
C ALA A 8 -3.05 11.53 -5.14
N GLY A 9 -3.22 11.73 -3.83
CA GLY A 9 -2.75 10.80 -2.81
C GLY A 9 -3.63 9.55 -2.64
N GLY A 10 -4.94 9.75 -2.44
CA GLY A 10 -5.86 8.64 -2.13
C GLY A 10 -6.02 7.64 -3.28
N ALA A 11 -6.07 8.13 -4.53
CA ALA A 11 -6.17 7.26 -5.71
C ALA A 11 -4.93 6.38 -5.89
N ALA A 12 -3.72 6.89 -5.57
CA ALA A 12 -2.49 6.12 -5.65
C ALA A 12 -2.45 5.00 -4.61
N VAL A 13 -2.89 5.28 -3.38
CA VAL A 13 -3.01 4.27 -2.31
C VAL A 13 -3.94 3.14 -2.75
N GLU A 14 -5.11 3.47 -3.29
CA GLU A 14 -6.07 2.45 -3.72
C GLU A 14 -5.52 1.57 -4.86
N LEU A 15 -4.92 2.17 -5.88
CA LEU A 15 -4.31 1.44 -7.00
C LEU A 15 -3.18 0.52 -6.52
N LEU A 16 -2.33 0.98 -5.60
CA LEU A 16 -1.25 0.17 -5.05
C LEU A 16 -1.80 -1.02 -4.25
N ARG A 17 -2.83 -0.82 -3.42
CA ARG A 17 -3.49 -1.92 -2.69
C ARG A 17 -4.08 -2.96 -3.63
N GLN A 18 -4.70 -2.53 -4.72
CA GLN A 18 -5.23 -3.44 -5.74
C GLN A 18 -4.13 -4.26 -6.43
N LEU A 19 -2.97 -3.66 -6.69
CA LEU A 19 -1.79 -4.31 -7.25
C LEU A 19 -1.17 -5.32 -6.27
N CYS A 20 -1.07 -4.95 -4.99
CA CYS A 20 -0.52 -5.81 -3.93
C CYS A 20 -1.39 -7.04 -3.66
N GLY A 21 -2.72 -6.88 -3.64
CA GLY A 21 -3.68 -7.93 -3.33
C GLY A 21 -3.82 -8.19 -1.82
N PRO A 22 -4.63 -9.21 -1.43
CA PRO A 22 -4.88 -9.57 -0.04
C PRO A 22 -3.60 -9.80 0.78
N ALA A 23 -3.60 -9.42 2.05
CA ALA A 23 -2.42 -9.51 2.93
C ALA A 23 -1.89 -10.94 3.10
N ASP A 24 -2.79 -11.93 3.08
CA ASP A 24 -2.44 -13.35 3.10
C ASP A 24 -2.18 -13.86 1.67
N PRO A 25 -0.96 -14.34 1.35
CA PRO A 25 -0.64 -14.89 0.04
C PRO A 25 -1.54 -16.05 -0.40
N GLU A 26 -2.05 -16.89 0.51
CA GLU A 26 -2.94 -18.00 0.14
C GLU A 26 -4.29 -17.47 -0.35
N ILE A 27 -4.85 -16.49 0.37
CA ILE A 27 -6.07 -15.79 -0.04
C ILE A 27 -5.83 -15.02 -1.33
N ALA A 28 -4.67 -14.38 -1.47
CA ALA A 28 -4.29 -13.65 -2.67
C ALA A 28 -4.22 -14.56 -3.90
N ARG A 29 -3.69 -15.78 -3.78
CA ARG A 29 -3.68 -16.76 -4.89
C ARG A 29 -5.08 -17.21 -5.29
N ALA A 30 -5.98 -17.38 -4.32
CA ALA A 30 -7.35 -17.77 -4.60
C ALA A 30 -8.18 -16.66 -5.25
N LEU A 31 -8.06 -15.41 -4.78
CA LEU A 31 -8.90 -14.30 -5.22
C LEU A 31 -8.29 -13.49 -6.38
N ARG A 32 -6.96 -13.28 -6.36
CA ARG A 32 -6.23 -12.40 -7.28
C ARG A 32 -4.84 -12.98 -7.60
N PRO A 33 -4.74 -14.10 -8.36
CA PRO A 33 -3.49 -14.81 -8.60
C PRO A 33 -2.40 -13.97 -9.29
N GLY A 34 -2.78 -12.89 -9.99
CA GLY A 34 -1.84 -11.95 -10.62
C GLY A 34 -1.23 -10.91 -9.67
N SER A 35 -1.71 -10.80 -8.43
CA SER A 35 -1.24 -9.80 -7.46
C SER A 35 0.18 -10.10 -6.95
N LEU A 36 0.87 -9.07 -6.46
CA LEU A 36 2.25 -9.21 -5.97
C LEU A 36 2.34 -10.22 -4.82
N ARG A 37 1.40 -10.16 -3.86
CA ARG A 37 1.37 -11.07 -2.70
C ARG A 37 1.07 -12.50 -3.12
N ALA A 38 0.25 -12.72 -4.15
CA ALA A 38 -0.01 -14.07 -4.68
C ALA A 38 1.23 -14.71 -5.31
N ARG A 39 1.97 -13.91 -6.09
CA ARG A 39 3.12 -14.37 -6.88
C ARG A 39 4.41 -14.51 -6.07
N HIS A 40 4.61 -13.64 -5.07
CA HIS A 40 5.88 -13.51 -4.38
C HIS A 40 5.79 -13.72 -2.86
N GLY A 41 4.59 -13.74 -2.28
CA GLY A 41 4.42 -13.96 -0.84
C GLY A 41 4.68 -15.40 -0.43
N ALA A 42 5.44 -15.59 0.65
CA ALA A 42 5.76 -16.88 1.25
C ALA A 42 4.89 -17.23 2.47
N GLY A 43 4.22 -16.25 3.07
CA GLY A 43 3.29 -16.43 4.18
C GLY A 43 2.78 -15.08 4.70
N ARG A 44 1.93 -15.10 5.73
CA ARG A 44 1.25 -13.88 6.24
C ARG A 44 2.21 -12.77 6.66
N VAL A 45 3.31 -13.11 7.33
CA VAL A 45 4.34 -12.13 7.75
C VAL A 45 5.29 -11.81 6.59
N ARG A 46 5.66 -12.82 5.80
CA ARG A 46 6.55 -12.68 4.64
C ARG A 46 5.74 -12.62 3.36
N ASN A 47 4.91 -11.59 3.21
CA ASN A 47 3.99 -11.41 2.10
C ASN A 47 4.57 -10.60 0.92
N ALA A 48 5.90 -10.46 0.86
CA ALA A 48 6.67 -9.76 -0.18
C ALA A 48 6.61 -8.22 -0.19
N VAL A 49 5.45 -7.59 0.06
CA VAL A 49 5.31 -6.12 -0.05
C VAL A 49 4.46 -5.51 1.07
N HIS A 50 4.99 -4.42 1.65
CA HIS A 50 4.23 -3.46 2.45
C HIS A 50 3.47 -2.51 1.52
N CYS A 51 2.23 -2.19 1.86
CA CYS A 51 1.46 -1.14 1.18
C CYS A 51 0.59 -0.44 2.21
N THR A 52 0.50 0.89 2.11
CA THR A 52 -0.37 1.69 2.97
C THR A 52 -1.82 1.24 2.85
N ASP A 53 -2.51 1.09 3.97
CA ASP A 53 -3.90 0.62 4.01
C ASP A 53 -4.92 1.76 4.05
N LEU A 54 -4.53 2.96 4.48
CA LEU A 54 -5.39 4.13 4.61
C LEU A 54 -4.96 5.23 3.64
N ALA A 55 -5.93 5.92 3.04
CA ALA A 55 -5.67 6.92 2.02
C ALA A 55 -4.95 8.15 2.61
N GLU A 56 -5.30 8.49 3.84
CA GLU A 56 -4.71 9.57 4.65
C GLU A 56 -3.26 9.27 5.07
N ASP A 57 -2.91 8.00 5.26
CA ASP A 57 -1.58 7.60 5.72
C ASP A 57 -0.53 7.62 4.59
N GLY A 58 -0.96 7.64 3.33
CA GLY A 58 -0.06 7.53 2.18
C GLY A 58 0.97 8.66 2.14
N GLU A 59 0.55 9.89 2.46
CA GLU A 59 1.44 11.04 2.52
C GLU A 59 2.38 10.97 3.73
N LEU A 60 1.89 10.49 4.87
CA LEU A 60 2.67 10.33 6.10
C LEU A 60 3.77 9.28 5.94
N GLU A 61 3.43 8.10 5.41
CA GLU A 61 4.40 7.02 5.15
C GLU A 61 5.43 7.44 4.10
N ALA A 62 5.00 8.12 3.02
CA ALA A 62 5.92 8.61 2.00
C ALA A 62 6.91 9.64 2.56
N ARG A 63 6.45 10.57 3.41
CA ARG A 63 7.33 11.51 4.10
C ARG A 63 8.28 10.78 5.06
N PHE A 64 7.79 9.85 5.85
CA PHE A 64 8.64 9.07 6.76
C PHE A 64 9.78 8.34 6.03
N LEU A 65 9.52 7.82 4.83
CA LEU A 65 10.49 7.06 4.05
C LEU A 65 11.44 7.93 3.19
N PHE A 66 10.93 9.01 2.61
CA PHE A 66 11.62 9.78 1.56
C PHE A 66 11.91 11.23 1.94
N ALA A 67 11.24 11.80 2.95
CA ALA A 67 11.58 13.12 3.41
C ALA A 67 12.95 13.05 4.11
N SER A 68 13.90 13.77 3.53
CA SER A 68 15.10 14.16 4.26
C SER A 68 14.68 15.33 5.14
N ASP A 69 14.06 15.05 6.29
CA ASP A 69 13.93 16.06 7.33
C ASP A 69 15.34 16.29 7.90
N CYS A 70 16.13 17.06 7.15
CA CYS A 70 17.23 17.82 7.70
C CYS A 70 16.63 18.76 8.74
N VAL A 71 16.62 18.33 9.99
CA VAL A 71 16.67 19.26 11.12
C VAL A 71 18.04 19.93 11.04
N ALA A 72 18.09 21.11 10.41
CA ALA A 72 19.17 22.08 10.52
C ALA A 72 18.63 23.28 11.29
#